data_AF-A0A962ZVM8-F1
#
_entry.id   AF-A0A962ZVM8-F1
#
_cell.length_a   1.000
_cell.length_b   1.000
_cell.length_c   1.000
_cell.angle_alpha   90.00
_cell.angle_beta   90.00
_cell.angle_gamma   90.00
#
_symmetry.space_group_name_H-M   'P 1'
#
loop_
_entity.id
_entity.type
_entity.pdbx_description
1 polymer ?
#
loop_
_entity_poly.entity_id
_entity_poly.type
_entity_poly.pdbx_seq_one_letter_code
_entity_poly.pdbx_strand_id
1 'polypeptide(L)'
;GLVDRCMASSVMLLDCAKLTHWDAEKKFEAMFDFTQDYQPWICLKEEDRDTIDFFEPEWNDFDKFTPETKMLHTTRRKTQPWKTGLPTDWRPAERFRLFPPVAWVMRARRKLFGEYAFLGNYKQHPDQNQENFFFGLLKECLDSGKITEDFLRKEMEQNHVRHDAFEVLARTPDLPPAPLHPLSVLSKAA
;
A
#
# COMPACT_ATOMS: atom_id res chain seq x y z
N GLY A 1 -12.81 10.59 -0.37
CA GLY A 1 -12.53 11.80 -1.16
C GLY A 1 -12.31 11.48 -2.64
N LEU A 2 -12.01 12.49 -3.46
CA LEU A 2 -11.66 12.32 -4.88
C LEU A 2 -10.13 12.39 -5.07
N VAL A 3 -9.55 11.41 -5.77
CA VAL A 3 -8.13 11.39 -6.17
C VAL A 3 -8.08 11.20 -7.68
N ASP A 4 -7.42 12.11 -8.41
CA ASP A 4 -7.29 12.04 -9.87
C ASP A 4 -8.63 11.81 -10.62
N ARG A 5 -9.70 12.50 -10.19
CA ARG A 5 -11.08 12.36 -10.71
C ARG A 5 -11.70 10.96 -10.53
N CYS A 6 -11.18 10.19 -9.57
CA CYS A 6 -11.68 8.89 -9.16
C CYS A 6 -12.11 8.95 -7.68
N MET A 7 -13.18 8.25 -7.31
CA MET A 7 -13.50 8.06 -5.89
C MET A 7 -12.40 7.21 -5.24
N ALA A 8 -11.91 7.65 -4.09
CA ALA A 8 -10.95 6.90 -3.28
C ALA A 8 -11.66 5.73 -2.56
N SER A 9 -12.01 4.70 -3.32
CA SER A 9 -12.78 3.51 -2.89
C SER A 9 -11.95 2.43 -2.18
N SER A 10 -10.70 2.71 -1.85
CA SER A 10 -9.87 1.79 -1.07
C SER A 10 -10.38 1.54 0.35
N VAL A 11 -11.23 2.42 0.85
CA VAL A 11 -11.99 2.25 2.09
C VAL A 11 -13.41 2.74 1.83
N MET A 12 -14.38 1.88 2.07
CA MET A 12 -15.80 2.18 1.90
C MET A 12 -16.60 1.53 3.03
N LEU A 13 -17.62 2.23 3.50
CA LEU A 13 -18.69 1.63 4.31
C LEU A 13 -19.88 1.38 3.38
N LEU A 14 -20.34 0.13 3.33
CA LEU A 14 -21.33 -0.32 2.36
C LEU A 14 -22.60 -0.81 3.06
N ASP A 15 -23.76 -0.29 2.65
CA ASP A 15 -25.07 -0.78 3.10
C ASP A 15 -25.50 -1.96 2.23
N CYS A 16 -25.03 -3.16 2.60
CA CYS A 16 -25.25 -4.38 1.81
C CYS A 16 -26.73 -4.68 1.52
N ALA A 17 -27.66 -4.20 2.35
CA ALA A 17 -29.10 -4.40 2.11
C ALA A 17 -29.63 -3.60 0.91
N LYS A 18 -28.98 -2.48 0.58
CA LYS A 18 -29.33 -1.64 -0.59
C LYS A 18 -28.58 -2.01 -1.85
N LEU A 19 -27.48 -2.76 -1.73
CA LEU A 19 -26.57 -3.11 -2.83
C LEU A 19 -27.04 -4.35 -3.59
N THR A 20 -28.33 -4.42 -3.92
CA THR A 20 -28.94 -5.58 -4.60
C THR A 20 -28.48 -5.74 -6.05
N HIS A 21 -27.96 -4.66 -6.65
CA HIS A 21 -27.39 -4.66 -8.00
C HIS A 21 -25.91 -5.04 -8.03
N TRP A 22 -25.22 -5.07 -6.88
CA TRP A 22 -23.79 -5.30 -6.83
C TRP A 22 -23.46 -6.80 -6.80
N ASP A 23 -23.03 -7.30 -7.94
CA ASP A 23 -22.62 -8.70 -8.14
C ASP A 23 -21.14 -8.73 -8.50
N ALA A 24 -20.29 -8.99 -7.49
CA ALA A 24 -18.84 -8.99 -7.68
C ALA A 24 -18.39 -10.07 -8.65
N GLU A 25 -18.99 -11.27 -8.58
CA GLU A 25 -18.63 -12.41 -9.43
C GLU A 25 -18.89 -12.07 -10.90
N LYS A 26 -20.10 -11.64 -11.25
CA LYS A 26 -20.42 -11.25 -12.63
C LYS A 26 -19.58 -10.08 -13.13
N LYS A 27 -19.27 -9.11 -12.27
CA LYS A 27 -18.39 -7.99 -12.62
C LYS A 27 -16.97 -8.46 -12.92
N PHE A 28 -16.45 -9.43 -12.16
CA PHE A 28 -15.16 -10.07 -12.44
C PHE A 28 -15.17 -10.87 -13.73
N GLU A 29 -16.19 -11.70 -13.97
CA GLU A 29 -16.35 -12.44 -15.24
C GLU A 29 -16.38 -11.48 -16.44
N ALA A 30 -17.16 -10.41 -16.37
CA ALA A 30 -17.23 -9.39 -17.41
C ALA A 30 -15.88 -8.68 -17.67
N MET A 31 -15.05 -8.53 -16.64
CA MET A 31 -13.68 -8.01 -16.80
C MET A 31 -12.77 -9.02 -17.52
N PHE A 32 -12.90 -10.32 -17.25
CA PHE A 32 -12.16 -11.36 -17.98
C PHE A 32 -12.64 -11.49 -19.43
N ASP A 33 -13.91 -11.23 -19.69
CA ASP A 33 -14.49 -11.17 -21.04
C ASP A 33 -14.23 -9.84 -21.75
N PHE A 34 -13.51 -8.90 -21.12
CA PHE A 34 -13.20 -7.56 -21.63
C PHE A 34 -14.44 -6.70 -21.99
N THR A 35 -15.59 -6.98 -21.36
CA THR A 35 -16.83 -6.20 -21.52
C THR A 35 -17.03 -5.17 -20.40
N GLN A 36 -16.27 -5.30 -19.31
CA GLN A 36 -16.22 -4.36 -18.19
C GLN A 36 -14.79 -3.81 -18.04
N ASP A 37 -14.65 -2.49 -17.92
CA ASP A 37 -13.39 -1.86 -17.53
C ASP A 37 -13.34 -1.72 -15.99
N TYR A 38 -12.18 -2.01 -15.41
CA TYR A 38 -11.96 -1.91 -13.98
C TYR A 38 -12.05 -0.46 -13.49
N GLN A 39 -11.53 0.50 -14.26
CA GLN A 39 -11.37 1.87 -13.77
C GLN A 39 -12.70 2.59 -13.53
N PRO A 40 -13.71 2.53 -14.43
CA PRO A 40 -15.03 3.11 -14.16
C PRO A 40 -15.71 2.49 -12.94
N TRP A 41 -15.61 1.16 -12.79
CA TRP A 41 -16.24 0.44 -11.68
C TRP A 41 -15.63 0.80 -10.34
N ILE A 42 -14.30 0.70 -10.18
CA ILE A 42 -13.64 1.00 -8.90
C ILE A 42 -13.74 2.49 -8.53
N CYS A 43 -13.83 3.38 -9.52
CA CYS A 43 -14.04 4.81 -9.28
C CYS A 43 -15.51 5.17 -8.98
N LEU A 44 -16.39 4.18 -8.87
CA LEU A 44 -17.83 4.33 -8.61
C LEU A 44 -18.53 5.23 -9.64
N LYS A 45 -18.10 5.19 -10.90
CA LYS A 45 -18.70 6.02 -11.98
C LYS A 45 -20.03 5.46 -12.49
N GLU A 46 -20.30 4.19 -12.20
CA GLU A 46 -21.51 3.47 -12.59
C GLU A 46 -22.62 3.57 -11.55
N GLU A 47 -22.28 4.06 -10.35
CA GLU A 47 -23.20 4.23 -9.24
C GLU A 47 -23.90 5.58 -9.31
N ASP A 48 -25.14 5.64 -8.80
CA ASP A 48 -25.84 6.91 -8.66
C ASP A 48 -25.12 7.80 -7.63
N ARG A 49 -24.73 8.99 -8.06
CA ARG A 49 -23.91 9.90 -7.26
C ARG A 49 -24.61 10.31 -5.96
N ASP A 50 -25.94 10.40 -5.97
CA ASP A 50 -26.75 10.79 -4.82
C ASP A 50 -26.80 9.69 -3.74
N THR A 51 -26.32 8.49 -4.05
CA THR A 51 -26.21 7.37 -3.11
C THR A 51 -24.84 7.30 -2.41
N ILE A 52 -23.90 8.17 -2.78
CA ILE A 52 -22.52 8.16 -2.28
C ILE A 52 -22.22 9.41 -1.48
N ASP A 53 -21.88 9.22 -0.21
CA ASP A 53 -21.36 10.29 0.66
C ASP A 53 -19.91 10.03 1.07
N PHE A 54 -19.25 11.07 1.60
CA PHE A 54 -17.91 10.98 2.15
C PHE A 54 -17.95 10.98 3.68
N PHE A 55 -17.10 10.14 4.28
CA PHE A 55 -16.74 10.23 5.69
C PHE A 55 -15.32 10.80 5.85
N GLU A 56 -14.89 10.96 7.10
CA GLU A 56 -13.69 11.68 7.48
C GLU A 56 -12.43 11.11 6.77
N PRO A 57 -11.53 11.97 6.25
CA PRO A 57 -10.36 11.53 5.50
C PRO A 57 -9.38 10.67 6.31
N GLU A 58 -9.40 10.76 7.64
CA GLU A 58 -8.54 10.02 8.56
C GLU A 58 -8.76 8.50 8.48
N TRP A 59 -9.90 8.05 7.95
CA TRP A 59 -10.19 6.65 7.66
C TRP A 59 -9.53 6.14 6.37
N ASN A 60 -8.81 6.98 5.63
CA ASN A 60 -8.09 6.59 4.41
C ASN A 60 -6.90 7.55 4.16
N ASP A 61 -6.11 7.83 5.22
CA ASP A 61 -4.97 8.74 5.13
C ASP A 61 -3.86 8.13 4.26
N PHE A 62 -3.54 8.79 3.14
CA PHE A 62 -2.51 8.32 2.20
C PHE A 62 -1.11 8.80 2.59
N ASP A 63 -0.29 7.87 3.08
CA ASP A 63 1.11 8.10 3.51
C ASP A 63 1.27 9.28 4.49
N LYS A 64 0.20 9.62 5.21
CA LYS A 64 0.14 10.66 6.24
C LYS A 64 -0.22 9.97 7.56
N PHE A 65 0.68 9.99 8.53
CA PHE A 65 0.46 9.32 9.80
C PHE A 65 0.48 10.31 10.95
N THR A 66 -0.70 10.60 11.49
CA THR A 66 -0.94 11.63 12.51
C THR A 66 -1.78 11.06 13.66
N PRO A 67 -1.83 11.69 14.84
CA PRO A 67 -2.66 11.22 15.96
C PRO A 67 -4.16 11.10 15.62
N GLU A 68 -4.63 11.83 14.61
CA GLU A 68 -6.02 11.81 14.14
C GLU A 68 -6.32 10.59 13.26
N THR A 69 -5.29 10.05 12.59
CA THR A 69 -5.38 8.96 11.62
C THR A 69 -6.08 7.73 12.23
N LYS A 70 -7.10 7.22 11.54
CA LYS A 70 -7.84 6.00 11.93
C LYS A 70 -7.37 4.79 11.14
N MET A 71 -7.06 5.00 9.85
CA MET A 71 -6.50 3.98 8.98
C MET A 71 -5.44 4.60 8.06
N LEU A 72 -4.21 4.12 8.21
CA LEU A 72 -3.08 4.52 7.36
C LEU A 72 -3.07 3.65 6.10
N HIS A 73 -3.01 4.29 4.95
CA HIS A 73 -2.85 3.64 3.65
C HIS A 73 -1.50 4.03 3.05
N THR A 74 -0.58 3.06 2.97
CA THR A 74 0.76 3.28 2.39
C THR A 74 0.71 3.16 0.86
N THR A 75 0.43 4.27 0.16
CA THR A 75 0.25 4.25 -1.31
C THR A 75 1.57 4.40 -2.07
N ARG A 76 2.61 4.95 -1.43
CA ARG A 76 3.90 5.20 -2.07
C ARG A 76 4.73 3.93 -2.21
N ARG A 77 4.59 3.28 -3.38
CA ARG A 77 5.39 2.10 -3.76
C ARG A 77 6.89 2.25 -3.51
N LYS A 78 7.48 3.42 -3.77
CA LYS A 78 8.94 3.64 -3.60
C LYS A 78 9.43 3.52 -2.17
N THR A 79 8.55 3.71 -1.19
CA THR A 79 8.90 3.91 0.21
C THR A 79 8.10 3.02 1.15
N GLN A 80 7.64 1.86 0.66
CA GLN A 80 6.92 0.91 1.50
C GLN A 80 7.80 0.48 2.69
N PRO A 81 7.34 0.64 3.94
CA PRO A 81 8.14 0.40 5.15
C PRO A 81 8.92 -0.93 5.17
N TRP A 82 8.27 -2.00 4.73
CA TRP A 82 8.82 -3.35 4.77
C TRP A 82 9.76 -3.70 3.63
N LYS A 83 9.89 -2.86 2.59
CA LYS A 83 10.70 -3.16 1.40
C LYS A 83 12.00 -2.36 1.29
N THR A 84 12.27 -1.41 2.18
CA THR A 84 13.49 -0.58 2.17
C THR A 84 14.75 -1.39 1.85
N GLY A 85 15.53 -0.94 0.87
CA GLY A 85 16.79 -1.59 0.48
C GLY A 85 16.64 -2.74 -0.52
N LEU A 86 15.45 -3.34 -0.67
CA LEU A 86 15.21 -4.40 -1.65
C LEU A 86 15.25 -3.87 -3.09
N PRO A 87 15.58 -4.72 -4.08
CA PRO A 87 15.44 -4.37 -5.49
C PRO A 87 14.00 -3.98 -5.84
N THR A 88 13.85 -2.98 -6.71
CA THR A 88 12.54 -2.60 -7.23
C THR A 88 11.91 -3.76 -8.01
N ASP A 89 10.65 -4.09 -7.74
CA ASP A 89 9.87 -5.17 -8.38
C ASP A 89 8.64 -4.64 -9.16
N TRP A 90 8.56 -3.31 -9.35
CA TRP A 90 7.46 -2.66 -10.07
C TRP A 90 7.99 -1.86 -11.25
N ARG A 91 7.16 -1.74 -12.29
CA ARG A 91 7.49 -0.95 -13.47
C ARG A 91 7.11 0.51 -13.27
N PRO A 92 8.04 1.47 -13.46
CA PRO A 92 7.70 2.88 -13.52
C PRO A 92 6.73 3.17 -14.65
N ALA A 93 5.73 4.01 -14.38
CA ALA A 93 4.83 4.49 -15.42
C ALA A 93 5.66 5.21 -16.51
N GLU A 94 5.47 4.80 -17.76
CA GLU A 94 6.10 5.44 -18.92
C GLU A 94 5.43 6.79 -19.20
N ARG A 95 5.74 7.81 -18.38
CA ARG A 95 5.18 9.17 -18.53
C ARG A 95 5.68 9.90 -19.78
N PHE A 96 6.81 9.49 -20.34
CA PHE A 96 7.42 10.08 -21.53
C PHE A 96 7.10 9.29 -22.80
N ARG A 97 5.82 9.19 -23.17
CA ARG A 97 5.42 8.67 -24.49
C ARG A 97 5.89 9.55 -25.66
N LEU A 98 6.17 10.83 -25.39
CA LEU A 98 6.52 11.85 -26.36
C LEU A 98 8.03 12.00 -26.64
N PHE A 99 8.91 11.30 -25.90
CA PHE A 99 10.36 11.35 -26.10
C PHE A 99 10.90 9.95 -26.48
N PRO A 100 10.93 9.62 -27.79
CA PRO A 100 11.25 8.27 -28.29
C PRO A 100 12.57 7.66 -27.78
N PRO A 101 13.68 8.42 -27.64
CA PRO A 101 14.97 7.84 -27.28
C PRO A 101 14.99 7.19 -25.89
N VAL A 102 14.38 7.84 -24.88
CA VAL A 102 14.35 7.31 -23.50
C VAL A 102 13.45 6.07 -23.44
N ALA A 103 12.31 6.09 -24.14
CA ALA A 103 11.42 4.94 -24.21
C ALA A 103 12.09 3.73 -24.90
N TRP A 104 12.87 3.96 -25.97
CA TRP A 104 13.64 2.91 -26.63
C TRP A 104 14.77 2.37 -25.76
N VAL A 105 15.51 3.22 -25.05
CA VAL A 105 16.54 2.79 -24.08
C VAL A 105 15.91 1.94 -22.97
N MET A 106 14.79 2.38 -22.40
CA MET A 106 14.07 1.61 -21.37
C MET A 106 13.54 0.28 -21.91
N ARG A 107 13.04 0.25 -23.15
CA ARG A 107 12.58 -0.98 -23.81
C ARG A 107 13.74 -1.94 -24.10
N ALA A 108 14.88 -1.43 -24.58
CA ALA A 108 16.09 -2.20 -24.83
C ALA A 108 16.67 -2.76 -23.52
N ARG A 109 16.75 -1.95 -22.46
CA ARG A 109 17.16 -2.37 -21.11
C ARG A 109 16.32 -3.56 -20.64
N ARG A 110 14.99 -3.49 -20.76
CA ARG A 110 14.10 -4.59 -20.37
C ARG A 110 14.37 -5.87 -21.17
N LYS A 111 14.55 -5.76 -22.49
CA LYS A 111 14.79 -6.90 -23.36
C LYS A 111 16.14 -7.58 -23.09
N LEU A 112 17.15 -6.81 -22.71
CA LEU A 112 18.52 -7.30 -22.50
C LEU A 112 18.82 -7.75 -21.07
N PHE A 113 18.24 -7.10 -20.07
CA PHE A 113 18.62 -7.29 -18.66
C PHE A 113 17.46 -7.70 -17.75
N GLY A 114 16.25 -7.87 -18.30
CA GLY A 114 15.04 -8.19 -17.54
C GLY A 114 14.26 -6.96 -17.10
N GLU A 115 13.02 -7.19 -16.65
CA GLU A 115 12.03 -6.12 -16.45
C GLU A 115 12.47 -5.04 -15.45
N TYR A 116 13.17 -5.47 -14.40
CA TYR A 116 13.47 -4.65 -13.24
C TYR A 116 14.95 -4.26 -13.09
N ALA A 117 15.82 -4.76 -13.96
CA ALA A 117 17.24 -4.43 -13.91
C ALA A 117 17.49 -2.93 -14.01
N PHE A 118 18.39 -2.43 -13.16
CA PHE A 118 18.79 -1.03 -13.07
C PHE A 118 17.67 -0.04 -12.70
N LEU A 119 16.59 -0.50 -12.07
CA LEU A 119 15.58 0.40 -11.47
C LEU A 119 15.95 0.93 -10.08
N GLY A 120 17.03 0.41 -9.50
CA GLY A 120 17.48 0.72 -8.14
C GLY A 120 16.63 0.03 -7.08
N ASN A 121 16.76 0.49 -5.85
CA ASN A 121 16.15 -0.13 -4.69
C ASN A 121 15.04 0.74 -4.10
N TYR A 122 14.16 0.09 -3.35
CA TYR A 122 13.20 0.75 -2.46
C TYR A 122 13.93 1.68 -1.49
N LYS A 123 13.36 2.86 -1.27
CA LYS A 123 13.92 3.89 -0.39
C LYS A 123 13.26 3.81 0.99
N GLN A 124 13.97 4.27 2.00
CA GLN A 124 13.40 4.47 3.33
C GLN A 124 12.24 5.46 3.26
N HIS A 125 11.19 5.22 4.04
CA HIS A 125 10.07 6.15 4.17
C HIS A 125 10.53 7.44 4.86
N PRO A 126 10.14 8.64 4.36
CA PRO A 126 10.58 9.91 4.95
C PRO A 126 10.01 10.14 6.36
N ASP A 127 8.85 9.56 6.65
CA ASP A 127 8.27 9.52 7.99
C ASP A 127 8.59 8.18 8.65
N GLN A 128 9.53 8.20 9.60
CA GLN A 128 10.00 7.02 10.31
C GLN A 128 8.90 6.39 11.18
N ASN A 129 7.86 7.14 11.56
CA ASN A 129 6.79 6.60 12.38
C ASN A 129 5.95 5.55 11.64
N GLN A 130 5.88 5.63 10.30
CA GLN A 130 5.23 4.61 9.48
C GLN A 130 6.05 3.32 9.41
N GLU A 131 7.39 3.44 9.40
CA GLU A 131 8.29 2.28 9.56
C GLU A 131 8.11 1.65 10.94
N ASN A 132 8.17 2.46 11.99
CA ASN A 132 8.01 1.99 13.37
C ASN A 132 6.62 1.37 13.59
N PHE A 133 5.57 1.92 12.98
CA PHE A 133 4.22 1.37 13.12
C PHE A 133 4.10 -0.01 12.48
N PHE A 134 4.57 -0.18 11.23
CA PHE A 134 4.57 -1.49 10.58
C PHE A 134 5.39 -2.52 11.38
N PHE A 135 6.62 -2.16 11.76
CA PHE A 135 7.49 -3.09 12.48
C PHE A 135 7.03 -3.34 13.92
N GLY A 136 6.35 -2.39 14.55
CA GLY A 136 5.70 -2.59 15.85
C GLY A 136 4.58 -3.62 15.78
N LEU A 137 3.74 -3.56 14.73
CA LEU A 137 2.71 -4.58 14.48
C LEU A 137 3.32 -5.95 14.16
N LEU A 138 4.39 -5.99 13.36
CA LEU A 138 5.10 -7.23 13.06
C LEU A 138 5.72 -7.84 14.32
N LYS A 139 6.29 -7.00 15.20
CA LYS A 139 6.85 -7.42 16.49
C LYS A 139 5.77 -8.04 17.37
N GLU A 140 4.61 -7.39 17.51
CA GLU A 140 3.47 -7.93 18.25
C GLU A 140 2.98 -9.29 17.67
N CYS A 141 2.98 -9.43 16.35
CA CYS A 141 2.63 -10.69 15.69
C CYS A 141 3.64 -11.82 15.97
N LEU A 142 4.95 -11.51 16.04
CA LEU A 142 5.97 -12.47 16.44
C LEU A 142 5.84 -12.86 17.92
N ASP A 143 5.70 -11.87 18.80
CA ASP A 143 5.61 -12.07 20.25
C ASP A 143 4.35 -12.88 20.63
N SER A 144 3.26 -12.68 19.90
CA SER A 144 2.02 -13.45 20.08
C SER A 144 1.95 -14.75 19.29
N GLY A 145 3.00 -15.12 18.55
CA GLY A 145 3.07 -16.35 17.77
C GLY A 145 2.13 -16.42 16.56
N LYS A 146 1.52 -15.30 16.14
CA LYS A 146 0.70 -15.23 14.92
C LYS A 146 1.55 -15.34 13.66
N ILE A 147 2.80 -14.89 13.75
CA ILE A 147 3.85 -15.05 12.74
C ILE A 147 5.03 -15.75 13.44
N THR A 148 5.64 -16.73 12.78
CA THR A 148 6.85 -17.37 13.29
C THR A 148 8.10 -16.70 12.74
N GLU A 149 9.21 -16.84 13.45
CA GLU A 149 10.52 -16.39 12.97
C GLU A 149 10.88 -17.04 11.62
N ASP A 150 10.64 -18.36 11.50
CA ASP A 150 10.90 -19.11 10.26
C ASP A 150 10.08 -18.59 9.07
N PHE A 151 8.82 -18.20 9.31
CA PHE A 151 7.99 -17.57 8.28
C PHE A 151 8.62 -16.24 7.84
N LEU A 152 8.98 -15.37 8.79
CA LEU A 152 9.60 -14.09 8.47
C LEU A 152 10.92 -14.26 7.72
N ARG A 153 11.76 -15.22 8.12
CA ARG A 153 13.01 -15.55 7.40
C ARG A 153 12.76 -15.95 5.94
N LYS A 154 11.76 -16.79 5.69
CA LYS A 154 11.38 -17.19 4.31
C LYS A 154 10.87 -16.01 3.48
N GLU A 155 10.11 -15.10 4.09
CA GLU A 155 9.64 -13.89 3.41
C GLU A 155 10.79 -12.92 3.10
N MET A 156 11.80 -12.87 3.98
CA MET A 156 13.04 -12.14 3.72
C MET A 156 13.83 -12.77 2.58
N GLU A 157 14.01 -14.09 2.56
CA GLU A 157 14.71 -14.82 1.48
C GLU A 157 14.07 -14.57 0.10
N GLN A 158 12.74 -14.39 0.06
CA GLN A 158 11.98 -14.13 -1.16
C GLN A 158 11.95 -12.64 -1.58
N ASN A 159 12.61 -11.73 -0.86
CA ASN A 159 12.51 -10.29 -1.06
C ASN A 159 11.07 -9.75 -0.90
N HIS A 160 10.24 -10.39 -0.07
CA HIS A 160 8.94 -9.83 0.29
C HIS A 160 9.08 -8.81 1.42
N VAL A 161 10.02 -9.07 2.34
CA VAL A 161 10.40 -8.19 3.45
C VAL A 161 11.91 -7.93 3.39
N ARG A 162 12.34 -6.73 3.79
CA ARG A 162 13.75 -6.31 3.84
C ARG A 162 14.62 -7.29 4.65
N HIS A 163 15.83 -7.54 4.17
CA HIS A 163 16.73 -8.54 4.78
C HIS A 163 17.28 -8.13 6.16
N ASP A 164 17.14 -6.87 6.55
CA ASP A 164 17.49 -6.37 7.88
C ASP A 164 16.26 -6.27 8.82
N ALA A 165 15.19 -7.02 8.54
CA ALA A 165 13.95 -6.96 9.31
C ALA A 165 14.16 -7.22 10.81
N PHE A 166 15.03 -8.17 11.19
CA PHE A 166 15.29 -8.48 12.60
C PHE A 166 16.04 -7.34 13.30
N GLU A 167 16.99 -6.69 12.63
CA GLU A 167 17.68 -5.51 13.15
C GLU A 167 16.70 -4.33 13.33
N VAL A 168 15.78 -4.16 12.38
CA VAL A 168 14.73 -3.13 12.48
C VAL A 168 13.76 -3.45 13.61
N LEU A 169 13.35 -4.71 13.78
CA LEU A 169 12.50 -5.15 14.90
C LEU A 169 13.17 -4.87 16.25
N ALA A 170 14.47 -5.19 16.38
CA ALA A 170 15.21 -5.01 17.63
C ALA A 170 15.28 -3.54 18.09
N ARG A 171 15.34 -2.58 17.16
CA ARG A 171 15.36 -1.14 17.46
C ARG A 171 13.97 -0.49 17.46
N THR A 172 12.92 -1.19 17.00
CA THR A 172 11.57 -0.64 16.92
C THR A 172 10.94 -0.62 18.32
N PRO A 173 10.45 0.55 18.79
CA PRO A 173 9.74 0.64 20.06
C PRO A 173 8.47 -0.20 20.06
N ASP A 174 8.09 -0.70 21.23
CA ASP A 174 6.82 -1.40 21.38
C ASP A 174 5.65 -0.45 21.15
N LEU A 175 4.60 -0.95 20.50
CA LEU A 175 3.36 -0.21 20.37
C LEU A 175 2.67 -0.10 21.73
N PRO A 176 1.98 1.02 22.01
CA PRO A 176 1.14 1.10 23.20
C PRO A 176 -0.03 0.14 23.06
N PRO A 177 -0.58 -0.38 24.17
CA PRO A 177 -1.73 -1.27 24.12
C PRO A 177 -2.96 -0.54 23.57
N ALA A 178 -3.78 -1.25 22.79
CA ALA A 178 -5.08 -0.73 22.35
C ALA A 178 -5.95 -0.33 23.57
N PRO A 179 -6.74 0.76 23.49
CA PRO A 179 -7.03 1.58 22.31
C PRO A 179 -6.10 2.80 22.13
N LEU A 180 -4.94 2.84 22.78
CA LEU A 180 -4.04 3.99 22.66
C LEU A 180 -3.49 4.13 21.24
N HIS A 181 -3.39 5.36 20.75
CA HIS A 181 -2.85 5.62 19.42
C HIS A 181 -1.35 5.27 19.36
N PRO A 182 -0.83 4.66 18.29
CA PRO A 182 0.60 4.32 18.15
C PRO A 182 1.57 5.50 18.38
N LEU A 183 1.18 6.70 17.98
CA LEU A 183 1.99 7.92 18.16
C LEU A 183 1.89 8.52 19.59
N SER A 184 1.08 7.96 20.48
CA SER A 184 0.89 8.48 21.84
C SER A 184 2.11 8.32 22.74
N VAL A 185 3.03 7.41 22.39
CA VAL A 185 4.28 7.18 23.14
C VAL A 185 5.30 8.29 22.88
N LEU A 186 5.25 8.91 21.69
CA LEU A 186 6.17 9.98 21.29
C LEU A 186 5.79 11.35 21.88
N SER A 187 4.51 11.60 22.16
CA SER A 187 4.06 12.88 22.74
C SER A 187 4.44 13.07 24.21
N LYS A 188 4.82 11.99 24.92
CA LYS A 188 5.23 12.05 26.33
C LYS A 188 6.72 12.34 26.53
N ALA A 189 7.51 12.39 25.46
CA ALA A 189 8.95 12.61 25.51
C ALA A 189 9.39 13.98 24.96
N ALA A 190 8.43 14.86 24.62
CA ALA A 190 8.66 16.21 24.11
C ALA A 190 8.21 17.28 25.12
#